data_AF-V4M0F4-F1
#
_entry.id   AF-V4M0F4-F1
#
_cell.length_a   1.000
_cell.length_b   1.000
_cell.length_c   1.000
_cell.angle_alpha   90.00
_cell.angle_beta   90.00
_cell.angle_gamma   90.00
#
_symmetry.space_group_name_H-M   'P 1'
#
loop_
_entity.id
_entity.type
_entity.pdbx_description
1 polymer ?
#
loop_
_entity_poly.entity_id
_entity_poly.type
_entity_poly.pdbx_seq_one_letter_code
_entity_poly.pdbx_strand_id
1 'polypeptide(L)'
;MAQKLEAQGGRGGELWDDGGVYDNVKKVYVGQGDSGVVYVKFDYEKDGNIVSREHGKKSLLGTEEFELDPEDYITSVKISYEKLFGTPTEIITALVFKTFKGKTSQPFGMVSGQEFELGGGKIVGFHGSASDVIHSLGAYIASSTTPVTPPESGGTTKLEAQGGRGGEIWDDGGAFENVKKVYVGQGDSGVVYVKFDYEKDGKIVSREHGKKTLLGTEEFELDSDDYITSVKVYYEKLFGTPTEIITALIFKTFKGKTSQPFGMTSGEETELGVGKIVGFHGTASDVIHSLGAYIVSSSTPVTPSNTIPAQGGDAGVAWDDGVHDGVKKIYVGQGDSSVTYFKAEYEKASKPVIGSDHGKKSLLGAEEFVLEAGEYVTAVTGYYDKIYGVDAPAIISLQFTTNKKTSIPYGMESGTKFVLEKKDHKIVGFYGQAGEFLYKIGVKVAPIAN
;
A
#
# COMPACT_ATOMS: atom_id res chain seq x y z
N MET A 1 -18.77 -0.25 -5.45
CA MET A 1 -18.75 -1.52 -6.21
C MET A 1 -17.42 -2.18 -5.95
N ALA A 2 -17.36 -3.45 -5.57
CA ALA A 2 -16.10 -4.14 -5.28
C ALA A 2 -15.16 -4.23 -6.50
N GLN A 3 -13.85 -4.16 -6.25
CA GLN A 3 -12.81 -4.38 -7.25
C GLN A 3 -12.63 -5.89 -7.48
N LYS A 4 -12.73 -6.34 -8.74
CA LYS A 4 -12.44 -7.73 -9.13
C LYS A 4 -10.92 -7.91 -9.31
N LEU A 5 -10.33 -8.88 -8.62
CA LEU A 5 -8.94 -9.31 -8.80
C LEU A 5 -8.91 -10.53 -9.72
N GLU A 6 -7.95 -10.57 -10.64
CA GLU A 6 -7.80 -11.68 -11.58
C GLU A 6 -7.57 -13.03 -10.89
N ALA A 7 -8.19 -14.08 -11.43
CA ALA A 7 -8.06 -15.43 -10.89
C ALA A 7 -6.65 -15.99 -11.12
N GLN A 8 -6.14 -16.72 -10.13
CA GLN A 8 -4.79 -17.28 -10.10
C GLN A 8 -4.88 -18.79 -10.02
N GLY A 9 -3.99 -19.48 -10.72
CA GLY A 9 -3.99 -20.94 -10.88
C GLY A 9 -3.96 -21.34 -12.35
N GLY A 10 -4.57 -22.49 -12.64
CA GLY A 10 -4.67 -23.06 -13.98
C GLY A 10 -5.82 -22.53 -14.82
N ARG A 11 -5.77 -22.84 -16.12
CA ARG A 11 -6.74 -22.38 -17.14
C ARG A 11 -7.83 -23.41 -17.46
N GLY A 12 -7.95 -24.46 -16.67
CA GLY A 12 -8.95 -25.51 -16.84
C GLY A 12 -10.28 -25.19 -16.16
N GLY A 13 -11.28 -26.04 -16.41
CA GLY A 13 -12.59 -25.99 -15.76
C GLY A 13 -13.56 -24.94 -16.32
N GLU A 14 -14.80 -24.99 -15.85
CA GLU A 14 -15.83 -24.00 -16.13
C GLU A 14 -15.68 -22.80 -15.19
N LEU A 15 -15.89 -21.60 -15.72
CA LEU A 15 -15.83 -20.35 -14.95
C LEU A 15 -17.04 -20.22 -14.03
N TRP A 16 -16.80 -19.74 -12.82
CA TRP A 16 -17.82 -19.40 -11.84
C TRP A 16 -17.51 -18.04 -11.21
N ASP A 17 -18.55 -17.33 -10.77
CA ASP A 17 -18.44 -15.99 -10.23
C ASP A 17 -19.57 -15.74 -9.22
N ASP A 18 -19.22 -15.63 -7.94
CA ASP A 18 -20.21 -15.37 -6.88
C ASP A 18 -20.57 -13.88 -6.78
N GLY A 19 -19.78 -13.00 -7.41
CA GLY A 19 -19.89 -11.55 -7.37
C GLY A 19 -19.32 -10.91 -6.09
N GLY A 20 -19.02 -9.61 -6.17
CA GLY A 20 -18.53 -8.80 -5.04
C GLY A 20 -19.61 -7.97 -4.34
N VAL A 21 -20.81 -8.53 -4.20
CA VAL A 21 -22.01 -7.84 -3.67
C VAL A 21 -22.31 -8.17 -2.20
N TYR A 22 -21.45 -8.96 -1.56
CA TYR A 22 -21.63 -9.37 -0.16
C TYR A 22 -20.90 -8.39 0.77
N ASP A 23 -21.27 -8.41 2.04
CA ASP A 23 -20.66 -7.56 3.07
C ASP A 23 -19.38 -8.17 3.62
N ASN A 24 -19.34 -9.51 3.77
CA ASN A 24 -18.19 -10.24 4.30
C ASN A 24 -18.21 -11.74 3.94
N VAL A 25 -17.10 -12.44 4.15
CA VAL A 25 -17.02 -13.91 4.19
C VAL A 25 -17.00 -14.34 5.66
N LYS A 26 -17.91 -15.21 6.08
CA LYS A 26 -18.00 -15.68 7.47
C LYS A 26 -17.34 -17.03 7.69
N LYS A 27 -17.44 -17.91 6.69
CA LYS A 27 -16.90 -19.26 6.78
C LYS A 27 -16.50 -19.78 5.42
N VAL A 28 -15.37 -20.48 5.38
CA VAL A 28 -14.87 -21.17 4.20
C VAL A 28 -14.84 -22.66 4.47
N TYR A 29 -15.22 -23.45 3.48
CA TYR A 29 -15.10 -24.90 3.51
C TYR A 29 -14.24 -25.31 2.33
N VAL A 30 -13.23 -26.13 2.58
CA VAL A 30 -12.33 -26.64 1.54
C VAL A 30 -12.33 -28.15 1.56
N GLY A 31 -12.68 -28.76 0.42
CA GLY A 31 -12.61 -30.19 0.21
C GLY A 31 -11.33 -30.55 -0.55
N GLN A 32 -10.59 -31.51 0.01
CA GLN A 32 -9.34 -32.01 -0.55
C GLN A 32 -9.58 -33.35 -1.27
N GLY A 33 -8.85 -33.57 -2.37
CA GLY A 33 -8.77 -34.85 -3.07
C GLY A 33 -7.32 -35.29 -3.21
N ASP A 34 -7.09 -36.42 -3.89
CA ASP A 34 -5.78 -37.08 -3.98
C ASP A 34 -4.65 -36.22 -4.57
N SER A 35 -5.00 -35.14 -5.27
CA SER A 35 -4.05 -34.32 -6.04
C SER A 35 -4.15 -32.82 -5.73
N GLY A 36 -5.10 -32.38 -4.90
CA GLY A 36 -5.24 -30.95 -4.61
C GLY A 36 -6.61 -30.57 -4.07
N VAL A 37 -6.96 -29.29 -4.20
CA VAL A 37 -8.26 -28.76 -3.78
C VAL A 37 -9.30 -29.11 -4.83
N VAL A 38 -10.34 -29.84 -4.42
CA VAL A 38 -11.41 -30.31 -5.32
C VAL A 38 -12.73 -29.59 -5.13
N TYR A 39 -12.89 -28.91 -3.98
CA TYR A 39 -14.13 -28.26 -3.61
C TYR A 39 -13.88 -27.03 -2.75
N VAL A 40 -14.63 -25.97 -2.99
CA VAL A 40 -14.72 -24.81 -2.10
C VAL A 40 -16.17 -24.42 -1.87
N LYS A 41 -16.48 -23.99 -0.65
CA LYS A 41 -17.74 -23.33 -0.33
C LYS A 41 -17.47 -22.12 0.53
N PHE A 42 -18.24 -21.07 0.29
CA PHE A 42 -18.17 -19.82 1.02
C PHE A 42 -19.54 -19.50 1.59
N ASP A 43 -19.59 -19.20 2.88
CA ASP A 43 -20.75 -18.61 3.54
C ASP A 43 -20.50 -17.11 3.64
N TYR A 44 -21.22 -16.34 2.81
CA TYR A 44 -21.16 -14.89 2.75
C TYR A 44 -22.21 -14.25 3.64
N GLU A 45 -21.90 -13.09 4.21
CA GLU A 45 -22.88 -12.22 4.86
C GLU A 45 -23.40 -11.19 3.86
N LYS A 46 -24.71 -11.02 3.77
CA LYS A 46 -25.36 -9.96 3.01
C LYS A 46 -26.61 -9.48 3.71
N ASP A 47 -26.65 -8.19 4.04
CA ASP A 47 -27.76 -7.55 4.75
C ASP A 47 -28.13 -8.31 6.04
N GLY A 48 -27.13 -8.83 6.75
CA GLY A 48 -27.29 -9.63 7.98
C GLY A 48 -27.69 -11.10 7.79
N ASN A 49 -27.84 -11.58 6.55
CA ASN A 49 -28.18 -12.97 6.23
C ASN A 49 -26.97 -13.74 5.68
N ILE A 50 -26.95 -15.06 5.88
CA ILE A 50 -25.92 -15.94 5.32
C ILE A 50 -26.36 -16.48 3.95
N VAL A 51 -25.53 -16.29 2.93
CA VAL A 51 -25.69 -16.82 1.58
C VAL A 51 -24.53 -17.76 1.26
N SER A 52 -24.84 -19.04 1.02
CA SER A 52 -23.83 -20.04 0.68
C SER A 52 -23.65 -20.20 -0.84
N ARG A 53 -22.39 -20.30 -1.29
CA ARG A 53 -22.02 -20.67 -2.66
C ARG A 53 -20.98 -21.77 -2.64
N GLU A 54 -21.08 -22.75 -3.54
CA GLU A 54 -20.18 -23.90 -3.58
C GLU A 54 -19.76 -24.24 -5.01
N HIS A 55 -18.51 -24.66 -5.18
CA HIS A 55 -17.86 -24.90 -6.47
C HIS A 55 -16.94 -26.14 -6.40
N GLY A 56 -16.79 -26.82 -7.54
CA GLY A 56 -16.04 -28.07 -7.63
C GLY A 56 -16.85 -29.29 -7.17
N LYS A 57 -16.16 -30.38 -6.82
CA LYS A 57 -16.76 -31.67 -6.49
C LYS A 57 -16.43 -32.10 -5.07
N LYS A 58 -17.45 -32.26 -4.22
CA LYS A 58 -17.29 -32.80 -2.86
C LYS A 58 -16.62 -34.17 -2.91
N SER A 59 -15.53 -34.33 -2.17
CA SER A 59 -14.86 -35.63 -2.00
C SER A 59 -15.55 -36.45 -0.90
N LEU A 60 -15.29 -37.75 -0.89
CA LEU A 60 -15.76 -38.65 0.18
C LEU A 60 -15.04 -38.40 1.51
N LEU A 61 -13.96 -37.60 1.52
CA LEU A 61 -13.16 -37.28 2.69
C LEU A 61 -13.77 -36.13 3.52
N GLY A 62 -14.82 -35.48 3.02
CA GLY A 62 -15.46 -34.35 3.68
C GLY A 62 -14.79 -33.01 3.38
N THR A 63 -15.10 -32.00 4.19
CA THR A 63 -14.58 -30.63 4.05
C THR A 63 -14.00 -30.14 5.35
N GLU A 64 -12.86 -29.46 5.27
CA GLU A 64 -12.31 -28.72 6.40
C GLU A 64 -12.88 -27.30 6.43
N GLU A 65 -13.00 -26.73 7.62
CA GLU A 65 -13.69 -25.46 7.83
C GLU A 65 -12.73 -24.39 8.36
N PHE A 66 -12.90 -23.16 7.88
CA PHE A 66 -12.24 -21.97 8.41
C PHE A 66 -13.30 -20.92 8.74
N GLU A 67 -13.62 -20.82 10.03
CA GLU A 67 -14.60 -19.86 10.55
C GLU A 67 -13.93 -18.57 11.01
N LEU A 68 -14.51 -17.45 10.62
CA LEU A 68 -14.02 -16.12 10.96
C LEU A 68 -14.72 -15.60 12.21
N ASP A 69 -13.94 -14.91 13.06
CA ASP A 69 -14.46 -14.30 14.26
C ASP A 69 -15.37 -13.10 13.91
N PRO A 70 -16.30 -12.71 14.80
CA PRO A 70 -17.06 -11.47 14.64
C PRO A 70 -16.12 -10.28 14.39
N GLU A 71 -16.49 -9.43 13.44
CA GLU A 71 -15.73 -8.25 12.96
C GLU A 71 -14.41 -8.56 12.23
N ASP A 72 -14.04 -9.84 12.06
CA ASP A 72 -12.91 -10.24 11.23
C ASP A 72 -13.31 -10.42 9.76
N TYR A 73 -12.35 -10.39 8.86
CA TYR A 73 -12.56 -10.60 7.43
C TYR A 73 -11.29 -11.11 6.75
N ILE A 74 -11.45 -11.82 5.64
CA ILE A 74 -10.32 -12.33 4.85
C ILE A 74 -9.65 -11.15 4.12
N THR A 75 -8.33 -11.04 4.26
CA THR A 75 -7.50 -9.99 3.62
C THR A 75 -6.70 -10.53 2.45
N SER A 76 -6.28 -11.78 2.52
CA SER A 76 -5.61 -12.48 1.42
C SER A 76 -5.81 -13.99 1.49
N VAL A 77 -5.58 -14.63 0.35
CA VAL A 77 -5.52 -16.07 0.17
C VAL A 77 -4.20 -16.39 -0.52
N LYS A 78 -3.35 -17.15 0.15
CA LYS A 78 -2.18 -17.76 -0.48
C LYS A 78 -2.65 -18.99 -1.26
N ILE A 79 -2.32 -19.04 -2.53
CA ILE A 79 -2.72 -20.09 -3.47
C ILE A 79 -1.45 -20.80 -3.92
N SER A 80 -1.39 -22.11 -3.72
CA SER A 80 -0.37 -22.97 -4.32
C SER A 80 -1.00 -23.70 -5.53
N TYR A 81 -0.29 -23.74 -6.66
CA TYR A 81 -0.77 -24.41 -7.86
C TYR A 81 0.39 -24.96 -8.70
N GLU A 82 0.12 -26.07 -9.39
CA GLU A 82 1.06 -26.67 -10.34
C GLU A 82 0.34 -27.57 -11.33
N LYS A 83 1.08 -28.00 -12.35
CA LYS A 83 0.68 -29.04 -13.29
C LYS A 83 1.15 -30.41 -12.79
N LEU A 84 0.22 -31.22 -12.30
CA LEU A 84 0.53 -32.57 -11.83
C LEU A 84 0.57 -33.59 -12.96
N PHE A 85 1.36 -34.64 -12.78
CA PHE A 85 1.47 -35.73 -13.74
C PHE A 85 0.09 -36.38 -13.99
N GLY A 86 -0.36 -36.37 -15.25
CA GLY A 86 -1.66 -36.91 -15.66
C GLY A 86 -2.79 -35.87 -15.72
N THR A 87 -2.56 -34.62 -15.31
CA THR A 87 -3.51 -33.51 -15.48
C THR A 87 -3.21 -32.72 -16.76
N PRO A 88 -4.24 -32.29 -17.53
CA PRO A 88 -4.03 -31.53 -18.76
C PRO A 88 -3.59 -30.08 -18.50
N THR A 89 -3.95 -29.52 -17.34
CA THR A 89 -3.72 -28.12 -16.94
C THR A 89 -3.27 -28.04 -15.48
N GLU A 90 -2.76 -26.89 -15.06
CA GLU A 90 -2.49 -26.63 -13.65
C GLU A 90 -3.78 -26.70 -12.80
N ILE A 91 -3.62 -27.07 -11.53
CA ILE A 91 -4.69 -27.13 -10.54
C ILE A 91 -4.23 -26.47 -9.24
N ILE A 92 -5.17 -26.00 -8.42
CA ILE A 92 -4.85 -25.50 -7.08
C ILE A 92 -4.58 -26.69 -6.17
N THR A 93 -3.38 -26.71 -5.60
CA THR A 93 -2.89 -27.78 -4.72
C THR A 93 -3.12 -27.44 -3.25
N ALA A 94 -3.03 -26.15 -2.88
CA ALA A 94 -3.35 -25.69 -1.53
C ALA A 94 -3.90 -24.25 -1.49
N LEU A 95 -4.69 -23.99 -0.44
CA LEU A 95 -5.17 -22.66 -0.07
C LEU A 95 -4.83 -22.35 1.39
N VAL A 96 -4.36 -21.13 1.65
CA VAL A 96 -4.16 -20.60 3.02
C VAL A 96 -4.84 -19.25 3.13
N PHE A 97 -5.79 -19.10 4.04
CA PHE A 97 -6.52 -17.86 4.24
C PHE A 97 -5.88 -17.03 5.35
N LYS A 98 -5.66 -15.74 5.10
CA LYS A 98 -5.24 -14.76 6.11
C LYS A 98 -6.36 -13.76 6.34
N THR A 99 -6.51 -13.36 7.59
CA THR A 99 -7.57 -12.45 8.03
C THR A 99 -7.00 -11.11 8.49
N PHE A 100 -7.89 -10.14 8.67
CA PHE A 100 -7.54 -8.83 9.18
C PHE A 100 -7.02 -8.87 10.62
N LYS A 101 -7.59 -9.70 11.48
CA LYS A 101 -7.12 -9.88 12.87
C LYS A 101 -5.85 -10.75 12.97
N GLY A 102 -5.22 -11.11 11.86
CA GLY A 102 -3.96 -11.86 11.82
C GLY A 102 -4.11 -13.39 11.96
N LYS A 103 -5.34 -13.90 12.06
CA LYS A 103 -5.61 -15.35 12.02
C LYS A 103 -5.26 -15.89 10.63
N THR A 104 -4.44 -16.93 10.60
CA THR A 104 -4.06 -17.66 9.38
C THR A 104 -4.59 -19.08 9.48
N SER A 105 -5.24 -19.57 8.43
CA SER A 105 -5.71 -20.96 8.39
C SER A 105 -4.54 -21.94 8.27
N GLN A 106 -4.79 -23.21 8.59
CA GLN A 106 -3.91 -24.27 8.09
C GLN A 106 -3.94 -24.32 6.55
N PRO A 107 -2.90 -24.87 5.90
CA PRO A 107 -2.97 -25.15 4.48
C PRO A 107 -4.04 -26.20 4.18
N PHE A 108 -5.01 -25.82 3.36
CA PHE A 108 -6.02 -26.74 2.86
C PHE A 108 -5.53 -27.36 1.57
N GLY A 109 -4.99 -28.58 1.66
CA GLY A 109 -4.38 -29.32 0.55
C GLY A 109 -2.87 -29.49 0.72
N MET A 110 -2.16 -29.75 -0.37
CA MET A 110 -0.71 -29.98 -0.37
C MET A 110 0.01 -28.75 -0.90
N VAL A 111 0.83 -28.11 -0.06
CA VAL A 111 1.62 -26.94 -0.47
C VAL A 111 2.73 -27.41 -1.40
N SER A 112 2.47 -27.32 -2.70
CA SER A 112 3.41 -27.72 -3.75
C SER A 112 3.19 -26.88 -5.01
N GLY A 113 4.27 -26.66 -5.75
CA GLY A 113 4.23 -25.84 -6.96
C GLY A 113 4.55 -24.37 -6.75
N GLN A 114 3.99 -23.54 -7.64
CA GLN A 114 4.12 -22.09 -7.58
C GLN A 114 3.12 -21.50 -6.60
N GLU A 115 3.52 -20.44 -5.90
CA GLU A 115 2.65 -19.75 -4.95
C GLU A 115 2.30 -18.34 -5.42
N PHE A 116 1.09 -17.90 -5.10
CA PHE A 116 0.63 -16.54 -5.33
C PHE A 116 -0.22 -16.06 -4.15
N GLU A 117 -0.10 -14.79 -3.77
CA GLU A 117 -0.95 -14.19 -2.73
C GLU A 117 -2.03 -13.30 -3.37
N LEU A 118 -3.27 -13.77 -3.33
CA LEU A 118 -4.45 -13.09 -3.85
C LEU A 118 -5.10 -12.28 -2.72
N GLY A 119 -5.10 -10.96 -2.81
CA GLY A 119 -5.71 -10.11 -1.78
C GLY A 119 -5.27 -8.66 -1.84
N GLY A 120 -5.25 -8.02 -0.67
CA GLY A 120 -4.86 -6.60 -0.51
C GLY A 120 -5.96 -5.69 0.03
N GLY A 121 -7.04 -6.26 0.56
CA GLY A 121 -8.17 -5.54 1.16
C GLY A 121 -9.25 -6.50 1.65
N LYS A 122 -10.39 -5.99 2.12
CA LYS A 122 -11.50 -6.83 2.57
C LYS A 122 -12.07 -7.64 1.42
N ILE A 123 -11.89 -8.96 1.43
CA ILE A 123 -12.48 -9.86 0.45
C ILE A 123 -13.96 -10.06 0.77
N VAL A 124 -14.79 -9.81 -0.25
CA VAL A 124 -16.26 -9.85 -0.16
C VAL A 124 -16.90 -10.75 -1.20
N GLY A 125 -16.11 -11.57 -1.89
CA GLY A 125 -16.60 -12.45 -2.94
C GLY A 125 -15.47 -13.20 -3.60
N PHE A 126 -15.77 -14.34 -4.21
CA PHE A 126 -14.81 -15.13 -4.96
C PHE A 126 -15.36 -15.41 -6.36
N HIS A 127 -14.44 -15.64 -7.30
CA HIS A 127 -14.70 -16.17 -8.63
C HIS A 127 -13.55 -17.10 -9.01
N GLY A 128 -13.67 -17.86 -10.09
CA GLY A 128 -12.61 -18.77 -10.48
C GLY A 128 -13.05 -19.76 -11.54
N SER A 129 -12.37 -20.90 -11.60
CA SER A 129 -12.74 -22.00 -12.48
C SER A 129 -12.64 -23.35 -11.80
N ALA A 130 -13.56 -24.26 -12.12
CA ALA A 130 -13.63 -25.58 -11.50
C ALA A 130 -14.16 -26.66 -12.47
N SER A 131 -13.74 -27.89 -12.23
CA SER A 131 -14.31 -29.12 -12.79
C SER A 131 -14.55 -30.11 -11.63
N ASP A 132 -14.03 -31.33 -11.74
CA ASP A 132 -13.77 -32.23 -10.63
C ASP A 132 -12.65 -31.73 -9.67
N VAL A 133 -11.89 -30.70 -10.08
CA VAL A 133 -10.88 -30.02 -9.27
C VAL A 133 -11.06 -28.50 -9.32
N ILE A 134 -10.50 -27.76 -8.36
CA ILE A 134 -10.40 -26.30 -8.44
C ILE A 134 -9.17 -25.93 -9.26
N HIS A 135 -9.39 -25.23 -10.37
CA HIS A 135 -8.31 -24.83 -11.27
C HIS A 135 -7.76 -23.44 -10.93
N SER A 136 -8.65 -22.48 -10.67
CA SER A 136 -8.25 -21.12 -10.35
C SER A 136 -9.17 -20.47 -9.32
N LEU A 137 -8.63 -19.49 -8.60
CA LEU A 137 -9.36 -18.69 -7.63
C LEU A 137 -8.99 -17.21 -7.79
N GLY A 138 -10.00 -16.37 -7.86
CA GLY A 138 -9.95 -14.90 -7.88
C GLY A 138 -10.89 -14.35 -6.81
N ALA A 139 -10.76 -13.06 -6.50
CA ALA A 139 -11.46 -12.44 -5.38
C ALA A 139 -12.04 -11.07 -5.73
N TYR A 140 -13.07 -10.67 -5.00
CA TYR A 140 -13.60 -9.31 -5.00
C TYR A 140 -13.21 -8.59 -3.73
N ILE A 141 -12.63 -7.40 -3.86
CA ILE A 141 -12.24 -6.53 -2.75
C ILE A 141 -13.26 -5.41 -2.59
N ALA A 142 -13.79 -5.22 -1.39
CA ALA A 142 -14.73 -4.13 -1.13
C ALA A 142 -14.10 -2.77 -1.46
N SER A 143 -14.76 -1.99 -2.33
CA SER A 143 -14.34 -0.60 -2.57
C SER A 143 -14.90 0.28 -1.48
N SER A 144 -14.00 0.81 -0.65
CA SER A 144 -14.33 1.68 0.47
C SER A 144 -15.18 2.88 0.02
N THR A 145 -16.46 2.88 0.42
CA THR A 145 -17.44 3.93 0.13
C THR A 145 -18.31 4.21 1.35
N THR A 146 -17.71 4.55 2.49
CA THR A 146 -18.36 5.39 3.51
C THR A 146 -17.33 6.05 4.43
N PRO A 147 -17.37 7.37 4.60
CA PRO A 147 -16.68 8.06 5.69
C PRO A 147 -17.45 7.77 6.98
N VAL A 148 -16.88 6.93 7.84
CA VAL A 148 -17.33 6.82 9.23
C VAL A 148 -16.31 7.58 10.05
N THR A 149 -16.80 8.59 10.76
CA THR A 149 -16.10 9.35 11.78
C THR A 149 -15.22 8.41 12.62
N PRO A 150 -13.93 8.72 12.82
CA PRO A 150 -13.01 7.79 13.47
C PRO A 150 -13.50 7.51 14.90
N PRO A 151 -13.62 6.24 15.31
CA PRO A 151 -13.43 5.94 16.71
C PRO A 151 -11.95 6.21 17.01
N GLU A 152 -11.70 7.15 17.92
CA GLU A 152 -10.39 7.31 18.55
C GLU A 152 -9.96 5.98 19.18
N SER A 153 -9.05 5.26 18.53
CA SER A 153 -8.00 4.44 19.16
C SER A 153 -7.10 3.84 18.08
N GLY A 154 -5.89 4.39 17.94
CA GLY A 154 -4.84 3.83 17.10
C GLY A 154 -4.33 2.50 17.68
N GLY A 155 -4.94 1.39 17.26
CA GLY A 155 -4.47 0.04 17.60
C GLY A 155 -3.15 -0.28 16.91
N THR A 156 -2.14 -0.63 17.71
CA THR A 156 -0.83 -1.08 17.24
C THR A 156 -0.83 -2.59 17.07
N THR A 157 -0.36 -3.09 15.92
CA THR A 157 -0.29 -4.51 15.61
C THR A 157 1.14 -5.00 15.79
N LYS A 158 1.34 -6.03 16.60
CA LYS A 158 2.63 -6.70 16.79
C LYS A 158 2.84 -7.73 15.68
N LEU A 159 3.88 -7.56 14.87
CA LEU A 159 4.29 -8.51 13.84
C LEU A 159 5.29 -9.53 14.42
N GLU A 160 5.20 -10.79 14.00
CA GLU A 160 6.10 -11.85 14.46
C GLU A 160 7.57 -11.54 14.13
N ALA A 161 8.46 -11.87 15.08
CA ALA A 161 9.89 -11.65 14.91
C ALA A 161 10.47 -12.61 13.86
N GLN A 162 11.30 -12.07 12.98
CA GLN A 162 11.98 -12.78 11.92
C GLN A 162 13.45 -13.03 12.31
N GLY A 163 13.96 -14.23 12.05
CA GLY A 163 15.32 -14.64 12.39
C GLY A 163 15.39 -15.89 13.27
N GLY A 164 16.47 -16.02 14.03
CA GLY A 164 16.73 -17.15 14.91
C GLY A 164 16.03 -17.10 16.25
N ARG A 165 15.99 -18.25 16.93
CA ARG A 165 15.29 -18.43 18.22
C ARG A 165 16.22 -18.34 19.45
N GLY A 166 17.44 -17.83 19.26
CA GLY A 166 18.42 -17.64 20.32
C GLY A 166 18.26 -16.33 21.09
N GLY A 167 18.94 -16.23 22.23
CA GLY A 167 19.01 -15.01 23.03
C GLY A 167 17.81 -14.76 23.95
N GLU A 168 17.89 -13.67 24.71
CA GLU A 168 16.83 -13.19 25.58
C GLU A 168 15.83 -12.33 24.79
N ILE A 169 14.55 -12.45 25.14
CA ILE A 169 13.47 -11.67 24.51
C ILE A 169 13.53 -10.23 25.00
N TRP A 170 13.39 -9.29 24.07
CA TRP A 170 13.23 -7.88 24.35
C TRP A 170 12.03 -7.34 23.56
N ASP A 171 11.38 -6.31 24.12
CA ASP A 171 10.18 -5.71 23.56
C ASP A 171 10.09 -4.25 23.98
N ASP A 172 10.24 -3.34 23.02
CA ASP A 172 10.14 -1.89 23.30
C ASP A 172 8.68 -1.43 23.42
N GLY A 173 7.74 -2.22 22.92
CA GLY A 173 6.31 -1.91 22.80
C GLY A 173 5.98 -1.06 21.58
N GLY A 174 4.70 -1.05 21.20
CA GLY A 174 4.18 -0.26 20.07
C GLY A 174 3.66 1.13 20.42
N ALA A 175 3.86 1.60 21.65
CA ALA A 175 3.26 2.84 22.17
C ALA A 175 4.05 4.11 21.84
N PHE A 176 4.88 4.08 20.79
CA PHE A 176 5.59 5.25 20.29
C PHE A 176 4.90 5.80 19.04
N GLU A 177 5.19 7.04 18.70
CA GLU A 177 4.57 7.73 17.56
C GLU A 177 5.34 7.48 16.27
N ASN A 178 6.67 7.42 16.33
CA ASN A 178 7.54 7.20 15.17
C ASN A 178 8.93 6.71 15.59
N VAL A 179 9.68 6.13 14.65
CA VAL A 179 11.12 5.89 14.76
C VAL A 179 11.83 7.06 14.08
N LYS A 180 12.70 7.77 14.80
CA LYS A 180 13.44 8.93 14.25
C LYS A 180 14.84 8.56 13.80
N LYS A 181 15.48 7.65 14.52
CA LYS A 181 16.84 7.23 14.20
C LYS A 181 17.09 5.79 14.59
N VAL A 182 17.78 5.08 13.72
CA VAL A 182 18.22 3.71 13.95
C VAL A 182 19.74 3.69 14.01
N TYR A 183 20.28 2.92 14.94
CA TYR A 183 21.70 2.67 15.10
C TYR A 183 21.92 1.17 14.99
N VAL A 184 22.84 0.73 14.12
CA VAL A 184 23.16 -0.68 13.96
C VAL A 184 24.65 -0.89 14.17
N GLY A 185 25.01 -1.73 15.13
CA GLY A 185 26.37 -2.17 15.40
C GLY A 185 26.61 -3.53 14.76
N GLN A 186 27.67 -3.60 13.95
CA GLN A 186 28.08 -4.82 13.25
C GLN A 186 29.23 -5.49 14.02
N GLY A 187 29.21 -6.82 14.06
CA GLY A 187 30.31 -7.67 14.51
C GLY A 187 30.94 -8.41 13.34
N ASP A 188 31.85 -9.33 13.62
CA ASP A 188 32.61 -10.06 12.59
C ASP A 188 31.74 -10.90 11.64
N SER A 189 30.51 -11.22 12.05
CA SER A 189 29.68 -12.22 11.37
C SER A 189 28.20 -11.84 11.29
N GLY A 190 27.79 -10.66 11.76
CA GLY A 190 26.39 -10.25 11.70
C GLY A 190 26.09 -8.99 12.51
N VAL A 191 24.80 -8.71 12.69
CA VAL A 191 24.32 -7.60 13.50
C VAL A 191 24.39 -7.99 14.97
N VAL A 192 25.11 -7.20 15.77
CA VAL A 192 25.35 -7.50 17.19
C VAL A 192 24.71 -6.50 18.14
N TYR A 193 24.31 -5.34 17.63
CA TYR A 193 23.69 -4.30 18.42
C TYR A 193 22.69 -3.52 17.58
N VAL A 194 21.54 -3.19 18.17
CA VAL A 194 20.59 -2.23 17.60
C VAL A 194 20.19 -1.23 18.67
N LYS A 195 20.03 0.02 18.26
CA LYS A 195 19.40 1.06 19.08
C LYS A 195 18.41 1.85 18.25
N PHE A 196 17.28 2.18 18.86
CA PHE A 196 16.21 2.95 18.25
C PHE A 196 15.93 4.19 19.09
N ASP A 197 15.87 5.34 18.42
CA ASP A 197 15.39 6.59 19.00
C ASP A 197 13.95 6.79 18.53
N TYR A 198 13.01 6.62 19.44
CA TYR A 198 11.59 6.75 19.19
C TYR A 198 11.07 8.13 19.59
N GLU A 199 10.06 8.64 18.88
CA GLU A 199 9.29 9.81 19.27
C GLU A 199 8.09 9.41 20.13
N LYS A 200 7.92 10.05 21.28
CA LYS A 200 6.75 9.90 22.15
C LYS A 200 6.48 11.18 22.93
N ASP A 201 5.28 11.71 22.84
CA ASP A 201 4.84 12.94 23.51
C ASP A 201 5.80 14.12 23.21
N GLY A 202 6.28 14.20 21.96
CA GLY A 202 7.24 15.22 21.50
C GLY A 202 8.67 15.08 22.06
N LYS A 203 9.01 13.95 22.68
CA LYS A 203 10.36 13.64 23.21
C LYS A 203 10.97 12.43 22.51
N ILE A 204 12.31 12.38 22.52
CA ILE A 204 13.06 11.21 22.05
C ILE A 204 13.29 10.23 23.22
N VAL A 205 12.90 8.97 23.00
CA VAL A 205 13.11 7.85 23.91
C VAL A 205 14.00 6.82 23.22
N SER A 206 15.19 6.58 23.77
CA SER A 206 16.14 5.61 23.24
C SER A 206 15.96 4.22 23.87
N ARG A 207 16.02 3.17 23.06
CA ARG A 207 16.10 1.77 23.49
C ARG A 207 17.22 1.05 22.75
N GLU A 208 17.97 0.19 23.44
CA GLU A 208 19.11 -0.50 22.87
C GLU A 208 19.14 -1.97 23.26
N HIS A 209 19.60 -2.81 22.34
CA HIS A 209 19.58 -4.27 22.45
C HIS A 209 20.83 -4.89 21.83
N GLY A 210 21.25 -6.04 22.35
CA GLY A 210 22.49 -6.70 21.95
C GLY A 210 23.73 -6.09 22.63
N LYS A 211 24.91 -6.30 22.04
CA LYS A 211 26.20 -5.89 22.61
C LYS A 211 26.97 -4.95 21.69
N LYS A 212 27.02 -3.68 22.08
CA LYS A 212 27.78 -2.65 21.35
C LYS A 212 29.28 -2.98 21.33
N THR A 213 29.87 -2.97 20.14
CA THR A 213 31.30 -3.22 19.94
C THR A 213 32.10 -1.91 19.94
N LEU A 214 33.43 -2.04 20.01
CA LEU A 214 34.34 -0.89 19.89
C LEU A 214 34.37 -0.28 18.48
N LEU A 215 33.79 -0.96 17.48
CA LEU A 215 33.68 -0.47 16.10
C LEU A 215 32.61 0.62 15.94
N GLY A 216 31.78 0.84 16.96
CA GLY A 216 30.73 1.85 16.94
C GLY A 216 29.45 1.36 16.24
N THR A 217 28.67 2.30 15.72
CA THR A 217 27.37 2.05 15.09
C THR A 217 27.23 2.86 13.83
N GLU A 218 26.64 2.27 12.80
CA GLU A 218 26.14 3.03 11.66
C GLU A 218 24.75 3.58 11.98
N GLU A 219 24.38 4.70 11.37
CA GLU A 219 23.17 5.45 11.71
C GLU A 219 22.26 5.61 10.49
N PHE A 220 20.94 5.49 10.72
CA PHE A 220 19.91 5.80 9.75
C PHE A 220 18.93 6.80 10.34
N GLU A 221 19.03 8.05 9.91
CA GLU A 221 18.18 9.15 10.37
C GLU A 221 17.01 9.39 9.39
N LEU A 222 15.82 9.59 9.97
CA LEU A 222 14.59 9.85 9.25
C LEU A 222 14.24 11.33 9.29
N ASP A 223 13.68 11.84 8.18
CA ASP A 223 13.14 13.19 8.11
C ASP A 223 11.92 13.32 9.04
N SER A 224 11.57 14.56 9.43
CA SER A 224 10.53 14.81 10.43
C SER A 224 9.15 14.27 10.05
N ASP A 225 8.86 14.21 8.75
CA ASP A 225 7.62 13.74 8.13
C ASP A 225 7.76 12.37 7.42
N ASP A 226 8.89 11.68 7.61
CA ASP A 226 9.10 10.32 7.10
C ASP A 226 8.98 9.28 8.22
N TYR A 227 8.76 8.03 7.83
CA TYR A 227 8.64 6.91 8.77
C TYR A 227 9.02 5.59 8.10
N ILE A 228 9.48 4.63 8.90
CA ILE A 228 9.84 3.30 8.41
C ILE A 228 8.56 2.54 8.07
N THR A 229 8.50 1.97 6.86
CA THR A 229 7.37 1.17 6.37
C THR A 229 7.65 -0.32 6.39
N SER A 230 8.91 -0.69 6.13
CA SER A 230 9.36 -2.06 6.19
C SER A 230 10.86 -2.17 6.48
N VAL A 231 11.27 -3.36 6.91
CA VAL A 231 12.65 -3.74 7.16
C VAL A 231 12.90 -5.07 6.46
N LYS A 232 13.85 -5.11 5.53
CA LYS A 232 14.38 -6.39 5.07
C LYS A 232 15.32 -6.94 6.12
N VAL A 233 15.10 -8.19 6.48
CA VAL A 233 15.86 -8.92 7.49
C VAL A 233 16.55 -10.08 6.79
N TYR A 234 17.87 -10.12 6.88
CA TYR A 234 18.70 -11.25 6.44
C TYR A 234 19.16 -12.02 7.67
N TYR A 235 19.03 -13.34 7.62
CA TYR A 235 19.46 -14.20 8.72
C TYR A 235 19.95 -15.56 8.21
N GLU A 236 20.90 -16.14 8.92
CA GLU A 236 21.36 -17.51 8.68
C GLU A 236 22.00 -18.12 9.92
N LYS A 237 22.18 -19.44 9.87
CA LYS A 237 22.94 -20.19 10.85
C LYS A 237 24.41 -20.25 10.43
N LEU A 238 25.28 -19.57 11.18
CA LEU A 238 26.71 -19.53 10.93
C LEU A 238 27.45 -20.66 11.64
N PHE A 239 28.63 -20.99 11.12
CA PHE A 239 29.49 -22.01 11.71
C PHE A 239 29.94 -21.56 13.11
N GLY A 240 29.54 -22.30 14.14
CA GLY A 240 29.85 -21.99 15.54
C GLY A 240 28.74 -21.27 16.31
N THR A 241 27.62 -20.88 15.67
CA THR A 241 26.46 -20.37 16.39
C THR A 241 25.44 -21.48 16.67
N PRO A 242 24.81 -21.51 17.86
CA PRO A 242 23.82 -22.53 18.18
C PRO A 242 22.50 -22.35 17.41
N THR A 243 22.22 -21.11 16.98
CA THR A 243 21.00 -20.69 16.29
C THR A 243 21.32 -19.71 15.16
N GLU A 244 20.34 -19.43 14.30
CA GLU A 244 20.42 -18.37 13.30
C GLU A 244 20.62 -17.00 13.97
N ILE A 245 21.32 -16.11 13.27
CA ILE A 245 21.55 -14.72 13.68
C ILE A 245 21.17 -13.80 12.54
N ILE A 246 20.82 -12.54 12.86
CA ILE A 246 20.62 -11.51 11.85
C ILE A 246 21.98 -11.12 11.27
N THR A 247 22.12 -11.26 9.96
CA THR A 247 23.35 -10.92 9.23
C THR A 247 23.30 -9.53 8.62
N ALA A 248 22.11 -9.07 8.20
CA ALA A 248 21.89 -7.70 7.75
C ALA A 248 20.47 -7.19 7.97
N LEU A 249 20.36 -5.86 8.10
CA LEU A 249 19.10 -5.12 8.11
C LEU A 249 19.12 -4.03 7.03
N ILE A 250 18.00 -3.88 6.31
CA ILE A 250 17.79 -2.77 5.37
C ILE A 250 16.43 -2.13 5.67
N PHE A 251 16.42 -0.85 5.99
CA PHE A 251 15.21 -0.11 6.32
C PHE A 251 14.68 0.62 5.08
N LYS A 252 13.38 0.50 4.83
CA LYS A 252 12.67 1.27 3.80
C LYS A 252 11.69 2.24 4.47
N THR A 253 11.61 3.44 3.92
CA THR A 253 10.72 4.48 4.45
C THR A 253 9.55 4.76 3.52
N PHE A 254 8.57 5.50 4.04
CA PHE A 254 7.39 5.93 3.30
C PHE A 254 7.75 6.81 2.10
N LYS A 255 8.74 7.71 2.24
CA LYS A 255 9.22 8.54 1.13
C LYS A 255 10.06 7.78 0.10
N GLY A 256 10.23 6.47 0.24
CA GLY A 256 11.01 5.64 -0.66
C GLY A 256 12.52 5.69 -0.42
N LYS A 257 12.97 6.28 0.71
CA LYS A 257 14.37 6.19 1.14
C LYS A 257 14.65 4.76 1.57
N THR A 258 15.77 4.21 1.11
CA THR A 258 16.26 2.90 1.53
C THR A 258 17.62 3.09 2.19
N SER A 259 17.83 2.50 3.37
CA SER A 259 19.13 2.54 4.02
C SER A 259 20.16 1.71 3.26
N GLN A 260 21.44 1.93 3.54
CA GLN A 260 22.45 0.93 3.20
C GLN A 260 22.19 -0.38 3.96
N PRO A 261 22.69 -1.53 3.48
CA PRO A 261 22.70 -2.75 4.25
C PRO A 261 23.56 -2.61 5.50
N PHE A 262 22.94 -2.76 6.66
CA PHE A 262 23.64 -2.80 7.93
C PHE A 262 24.05 -4.24 8.23
N GLY A 263 25.23 -4.63 7.76
CA GLY A 263 25.79 -5.98 7.90
C GLY A 263 26.03 -6.65 6.55
N MET A 264 26.12 -7.98 6.53
CA MET A 264 26.30 -8.77 5.29
C MET A 264 24.97 -9.36 4.84
N THR A 265 24.54 -9.05 3.62
CA THR A 265 23.30 -9.62 3.02
C THR A 265 23.53 -11.08 2.61
N SER A 266 23.58 -11.97 3.59
CA SER A 266 23.79 -13.42 3.43
C SER A 266 22.72 -14.22 4.17
N GLY A 267 22.35 -15.38 3.64
CA GLY A 267 21.31 -16.23 4.21
C GLY A 267 19.93 -16.08 3.59
N GLU A 268 18.91 -16.40 4.38
CA GLU A 268 17.50 -16.22 4.05
C GLU A 268 17.12 -14.74 4.16
N GLU A 269 16.26 -14.27 3.25
CA GLU A 269 15.72 -12.90 3.24
C GLU A 269 14.22 -12.94 3.53
N THR A 270 13.78 -12.05 4.40
CA THR A 270 12.36 -11.77 4.64
C THR A 270 12.13 -10.27 4.80
N GLU A 271 10.88 -9.82 4.65
CA GLU A 271 10.49 -8.42 4.80
C GLU A 271 9.46 -8.28 5.94
N LEU A 272 9.82 -7.46 6.92
CA LEU A 272 9.05 -7.16 8.11
C LEU A 272 8.40 -5.78 7.98
N GLY A 273 7.07 -5.72 8.04
CA GLY A 273 6.32 -4.46 8.01
C GLY A 273 5.65 -4.19 6.67
N VAL A 274 4.41 -3.69 6.75
CA VAL A 274 3.57 -3.28 5.61
C VAL A 274 2.83 -1.96 5.91
N GLY A 275 3.34 -1.19 6.86
CA GLY A 275 2.69 -0.01 7.44
C GLY A 275 3.66 0.77 8.32
N LYS A 276 3.20 1.86 8.95
CA LYS A 276 4.08 2.71 9.78
C LYS A 276 4.61 1.91 10.97
N ILE A 277 5.91 1.64 11.01
CA ILE A 277 6.57 0.99 12.14
C ILE A 277 6.76 2.00 13.26
N VAL A 278 6.32 1.63 14.46
CA VAL A 278 6.35 2.47 15.66
C VAL A 278 7.07 1.82 16.83
N GLY A 279 7.57 0.60 16.68
CA GLY A 279 8.26 -0.09 17.75
C GLY A 279 8.92 -1.36 17.23
N PHE A 280 9.89 -1.88 17.98
CA PHE A 280 10.55 -3.14 17.68
C PHE A 280 10.52 -4.07 18.89
N HIS A 281 10.58 -5.37 18.60
CA HIS A 281 10.80 -6.43 19.59
C HIS A 281 11.67 -7.50 18.95
N GLY A 282 12.15 -8.47 19.71
CA GLY A 282 12.97 -9.54 19.15
C GLY A 282 13.71 -10.31 20.21
N THR A 283 14.81 -10.94 19.81
CA THR A 283 15.68 -11.66 20.72
C THR A 283 17.15 -11.30 20.49
N ALA A 284 17.93 -11.21 21.57
CA ALA A 284 19.32 -10.81 21.52
C ALA A 284 20.17 -11.46 22.63
N SER A 285 21.46 -11.64 22.35
CA SER A 285 22.50 -11.99 23.31
C SER A 285 23.69 -11.04 23.09
N ASP A 286 24.89 -11.58 22.89
CA ASP A 286 26.01 -10.91 22.24
C ASP A 286 25.78 -10.62 20.74
N VAL A 287 24.75 -11.23 20.14
CA VAL A 287 24.31 -10.98 18.76
C VAL A 287 22.81 -10.68 18.70
N ILE A 288 22.31 -10.11 17.61
CA ILE A 288 20.87 -10.01 17.36
C ILE A 288 20.41 -11.28 16.67
N HIS A 289 19.49 -12.01 17.28
CA HIS A 289 18.97 -13.27 16.76
C HIS A 289 17.73 -13.07 15.89
N SER A 290 16.78 -12.25 16.37
CA SER A 290 15.54 -11.96 15.65
C SER A 290 15.09 -10.52 15.84
N LEU A 291 14.28 -10.05 14.89
CA LEU A 291 13.68 -8.72 14.88
C LEU A 291 12.24 -8.81 14.42
N GLY A 292 11.33 -8.29 15.23
CA GLY A 292 9.91 -8.07 14.97
C GLY A 292 9.57 -6.59 15.15
N ALA A 293 8.39 -6.19 14.70
CA ALA A 293 7.98 -4.79 14.66
C ALA A 293 6.55 -4.60 15.14
N TYR A 294 6.27 -3.44 15.72
CA TYR A 294 4.91 -2.94 15.91
C TYR A 294 4.59 -1.98 14.80
N ILE A 295 3.46 -2.20 14.13
CA ILE A 295 2.94 -1.30 13.11
C ILE A 295 1.67 -0.61 13.59
N VAL A 296 1.51 0.66 13.23
CA VAL A 296 0.19 1.30 13.25
C VAL A 296 -0.44 1.01 11.90
N SER A 297 -1.57 0.33 11.94
CA SER A 297 -2.40 0.07 10.76
C SER A 297 -2.93 1.40 10.24
N SER A 298 -2.18 2.06 9.36
CA SER A 298 -2.73 3.17 8.58
C SER A 298 -3.81 2.59 7.68
N SER A 299 -5.05 3.02 7.86
CA SER A 299 -6.22 2.63 7.05
C SER A 299 -6.17 3.16 5.62
N THR A 300 -4.98 3.42 5.09
CA THR A 300 -4.73 3.88 3.72
C THR A 300 -4.08 2.74 2.94
N PRO A 301 -4.82 2.10 2.02
CA PRO A 301 -4.27 1.07 1.14
C PRO A 301 -3.06 1.58 0.36
N VAL A 302 -1.96 0.82 0.38
CA VAL A 302 -0.80 1.07 -0.47
C VAL A 302 -1.18 0.73 -1.91
N THR A 303 -1.68 1.72 -2.64
CA THR A 303 -1.73 1.70 -4.11
C THR A 303 -0.36 2.16 -4.61
N PRO A 304 0.25 1.60 -5.68
CA PRO A 304 1.42 2.23 -6.30
C PRO A 304 1.08 3.70 -6.55
N SER A 305 1.93 4.63 -6.10
CA SER A 305 1.58 6.05 -6.10
C SER A 305 1.14 6.49 -7.49
N ASN A 306 -0.17 6.64 -7.62
CA ASN A 306 -0.87 7.27 -8.72
C ASN A 306 -0.93 8.77 -8.47
N THR A 307 0.05 9.32 -7.75
CA THR A 307 0.12 10.70 -7.31
C THR A 307 1.55 11.19 -7.54
N ILE A 308 1.70 12.24 -8.34
CA ILE A 308 2.97 12.95 -8.51
C ILE A 308 3.06 14.02 -7.42
N PRO A 309 4.17 14.10 -6.66
CA PRO A 309 4.34 15.08 -5.58
C PRO A 309 4.06 16.52 -6.02
N ALA A 310 3.27 17.22 -5.21
CA ALA A 310 2.89 18.59 -5.48
C ALA A 310 4.08 19.56 -5.39
N GLN A 311 4.10 20.57 -6.26
CA GLN A 311 5.17 21.56 -6.39
C GLN A 311 4.65 22.95 -6.05
N GLY A 312 5.49 23.78 -5.42
CA GLY A 312 5.12 25.11 -4.93
C GLY A 312 5.44 25.31 -3.43
N GLY A 313 4.83 26.33 -2.81
CA GLY A 313 5.06 26.70 -1.41
C GLY A 313 4.13 26.02 -0.40
N ASP A 314 4.59 25.90 0.84
CA ASP A 314 3.88 25.30 1.97
C ASP A 314 2.97 26.31 2.70
N ALA A 315 1.90 26.78 2.04
CA ALA A 315 0.92 27.67 2.67
C ALA A 315 -0.50 27.46 2.13
N GLY A 316 -1.49 27.98 2.86
CA GLY A 316 -2.89 27.86 2.53
C GLY A 316 -3.53 26.56 3.02
N VAL A 317 -4.78 26.35 2.63
CA VAL A 317 -5.58 25.18 2.98
C VAL A 317 -5.33 24.08 1.97
N ALA A 318 -5.01 22.89 2.45
CA ALA A 318 -4.84 21.71 1.60
C ALA A 318 -6.17 21.28 1.00
N TRP A 319 -6.14 20.86 -0.26
CA TRP A 319 -7.30 20.39 -1.00
C TRP A 319 -6.92 19.20 -1.90
N ASP A 320 -7.88 18.34 -2.16
CA ASP A 320 -7.73 17.15 -3.01
C ASP A 320 -9.08 16.85 -3.69
N ASP A 321 -9.12 16.96 -5.02
CA ASP A 321 -10.33 16.69 -5.79
C ASP A 321 -10.61 15.18 -5.97
N GLY A 322 -9.70 14.31 -5.52
CA GLY A 322 -9.82 12.86 -5.64
C GLY A 322 -9.40 12.32 -7.01
N VAL A 323 -9.76 11.07 -7.27
CA VAL A 323 -9.49 10.36 -8.54
C VAL A 323 -10.76 10.23 -9.36
N HIS A 324 -10.66 10.57 -10.64
CA HIS A 324 -11.72 10.53 -11.64
C HIS A 324 -11.30 9.70 -12.87
N ASP A 325 -12.17 9.56 -13.87
CA ASP A 325 -11.84 8.83 -15.11
C ASP A 325 -11.06 9.71 -16.09
N GLY A 326 -11.23 11.04 -16.00
CA GLY A 326 -10.51 12.03 -16.80
C GLY A 326 -10.92 13.46 -16.48
N VAL A 327 -10.12 14.40 -16.97
CA VAL A 327 -10.37 15.84 -16.88
C VAL A 327 -11.11 16.30 -18.15
N LYS A 328 -12.15 17.11 -18.00
CA LYS A 328 -12.94 17.67 -19.11
C LYS A 328 -12.67 19.14 -19.34
N LYS A 329 -12.52 19.90 -18.27
CA LYS A 329 -12.29 21.33 -18.34
C LYS A 329 -11.44 21.80 -17.18
N ILE A 330 -10.55 22.75 -17.42
CA ILE A 330 -9.73 23.39 -16.41
C ILE A 330 -10.02 24.89 -16.43
N TYR A 331 -10.06 25.49 -15.25
CA TYR A 331 -10.26 26.90 -15.01
C TYR A 331 -9.05 27.44 -14.26
N VAL A 332 -8.42 28.48 -14.78
CA VAL A 332 -7.30 29.15 -14.11
C VAL A 332 -7.61 30.63 -13.99
N GLY A 333 -7.64 31.14 -12.76
CA GLY A 333 -7.78 32.56 -12.46
C GLY A 333 -6.41 33.16 -12.13
N GLN A 334 -6.06 34.20 -12.87
CA GLN A 334 -4.82 34.93 -12.72
C GLN A 334 -5.07 36.20 -11.88
N GLY A 335 -4.14 36.48 -10.98
CA GLY A 335 -3.99 37.79 -10.32
C GLY A 335 -2.83 38.58 -10.93
N ASP A 336 -2.45 39.69 -10.29
CA ASP A 336 -1.45 40.63 -10.84
C ASP A 336 -0.05 40.03 -11.05
N SER A 337 0.30 38.98 -10.29
CA SER A 337 1.64 38.36 -10.36
C SER A 337 1.64 36.85 -10.15
N SER A 338 0.47 36.21 -10.08
CA SER A 338 0.36 34.78 -9.80
C SER A 338 -0.99 34.18 -10.13
N VAL A 339 -1.05 32.84 -10.12
CA VAL A 339 -2.30 32.10 -10.15
C VAL A 339 -2.98 32.23 -8.79
N THR A 340 -4.18 32.79 -8.79
CA THR A 340 -4.97 33.02 -7.58
C THR A 340 -6.09 32.01 -7.42
N TYR A 341 -6.51 31.38 -8.53
CA TYR A 341 -7.63 30.47 -8.55
C TYR A 341 -7.40 29.29 -9.50
N PHE A 342 -7.85 28.11 -9.09
CA PHE A 342 -7.85 26.90 -9.89
C PHE A 342 -9.15 26.12 -9.67
N LYS A 343 -9.68 25.53 -10.74
CA LYS A 343 -10.79 24.59 -10.68
C LYS A 343 -10.71 23.64 -11.87
N ALA A 344 -11.18 22.42 -11.70
CA ALA A 344 -11.32 21.48 -12.81
C ALA A 344 -12.70 20.81 -12.78
N GLU A 345 -13.15 20.42 -13.97
CA GLU A 345 -14.30 19.55 -14.17
C GLU A 345 -13.79 18.20 -14.66
N TYR A 346 -14.39 17.14 -14.13
CA TYR A 346 -13.97 15.77 -14.35
C TYR A 346 -15.12 14.94 -14.93
N GLU A 347 -14.79 13.72 -15.34
CA GLU A 347 -15.74 12.68 -15.69
C GLU A 347 -15.54 11.49 -14.77
N LYS A 348 -16.64 10.94 -14.24
CA LYS A 348 -16.63 9.73 -13.43
C LYS A 348 -17.86 8.88 -13.74
N ALA A 349 -17.64 7.63 -14.14
CA ALA A 349 -18.67 6.72 -14.63
C ALA A 349 -19.56 7.37 -15.72
N SER A 350 -18.92 8.04 -16.69
CA SER A 350 -19.58 8.77 -17.79
C SER A 350 -20.51 9.91 -17.36
N LYS A 351 -20.35 10.43 -16.13
CA LYS A 351 -21.08 11.61 -15.64
C LYS A 351 -20.11 12.77 -15.37
N PRO A 352 -20.50 14.02 -15.65
CA PRO A 352 -19.70 15.19 -15.30
C PRO A 352 -19.65 15.37 -13.78
N VAL A 353 -18.46 15.63 -13.26
CA VAL A 353 -18.20 15.96 -11.86
C VAL A 353 -17.57 17.34 -11.81
N ILE A 354 -18.28 18.31 -11.23
CA ILE A 354 -17.78 19.68 -11.08
C ILE A 354 -16.87 19.71 -9.84
N GLY A 355 -15.59 20.03 -10.03
CA GLY A 355 -14.64 20.18 -8.94
C GLY A 355 -14.88 21.43 -8.09
N SER A 356 -14.25 21.46 -6.93
CA SER A 356 -14.35 22.59 -6.00
C SER A 356 -13.54 23.79 -6.50
N ASP A 357 -13.91 24.97 -5.99
CA ASP A 357 -13.18 26.21 -6.21
C ASP A 357 -11.95 26.26 -5.28
N HIS A 358 -10.75 26.40 -5.85
CA HIS A 358 -9.50 26.46 -5.08
C HIS A 358 -8.85 27.82 -5.23
N GLY A 359 -8.69 28.53 -4.12
CA GLY A 359 -8.13 29.88 -4.11
C GLY A 359 -9.18 30.98 -4.30
N LYS A 360 -8.74 32.21 -4.57
CA LYS A 360 -9.58 33.39 -4.65
C LYS A 360 -9.76 33.82 -6.10
N LYS A 361 -11.00 33.78 -6.59
CA LYS A 361 -11.33 34.24 -7.94
C LYS A 361 -11.13 35.75 -8.04
N SER A 362 -10.28 36.20 -8.96
CA SER A 362 -10.07 37.62 -9.22
C SER A 362 -11.27 38.24 -9.96
N LEU A 363 -11.34 39.57 -9.97
CA LEU A 363 -12.37 40.31 -10.73
C LEU A 363 -12.28 40.07 -12.25
N LEU A 364 -11.13 39.61 -12.73
CA LEU A 364 -10.89 39.28 -14.15
C LEU A 364 -11.53 37.94 -14.55
N GLY A 365 -12.03 37.16 -13.59
CA GLY A 365 -12.61 35.85 -13.84
C GLY A 365 -11.56 34.75 -13.96
N ALA A 366 -11.94 33.64 -14.60
CA ALA A 366 -11.07 32.50 -14.84
C ALA A 366 -11.08 32.15 -16.32
N GLU A 367 -9.91 31.87 -16.88
CA GLU A 367 -9.77 31.39 -18.24
C GLU A 367 -10.03 29.88 -18.30
N GLU A 368 -10.63 29.43 -19.38
CA GLU A 368 -11.04 28.04 -19.56
C GLU A 368 -10.13 27.30 -20.54
N PHE A 369 -9.77 26.07 -20.18
CA PHE A 369 -9.14 25.10 -21.08
C PHE A 369 -10.06 23.89 -21.21
N VAL A 370 -10.69 23.74 -22.39
CA VAL A 370 -11.67 22.69 -22.65
C VAL A 370 -11.02 21.54 -23.44
N LEU A 371 -11.21 20.32 -22.94
CA LEU A 371 -10.75 19.10 -23.59
C LEU A 371 -11.84 18.53 -24.49
N GLU A 372 -11.44 18.08 -25.68
CA GLU A 372 -12.30 17.41 -26.66
C GLU A 372 -12.55 15.94 -26.31
N ALA A 373 -13.47 15.30 -27.05
CA ALA A 373 -13.64 13.85 -26.95
C ALA A 373 -12.33 13.10 -27.28
N GLY A 374 -11.94 12.18 -26.40
CA GLY A 374 -10.69 11.43 -26.50
C GLY A 374 -9.42 12.23 -26.21
N GLU A 375 -9.54 13.50 -25.79
CA GLU A 375 -8.42 14.29 -25.30
C GLU A 375 -8.24 14.06 -23.79
N TYR A 376 -6.99 13.94 -23.35
CA TYR A 376 -6.63 13.76 -21.94
C TYR A 376 -5.34 14.50 -21.62
N VAL A 377 -5.25 15.04 -20.41
CA VAL A 377 -4.07 15.76 -19.91
C VAL A 377 -2.95 14.75 -19.63
N THR A 378 -1.76 15.02 -20.14
CA THR A 378 -0.57 14.19 -19.97
C THR A 378 0.47 14.83 -19.06
N ALA A 379 0.54 16.17 -19.04
CA ALA A 379 1.49 16.89 -18.19
C ALA A 379 0.96 18.26 -17.75
N VAL A 380 1.47 18.73 -16.61
CA VAL A 380 1.35 20.12 -16.15
C VAL A 380 2.75 20.70 -16.03
N THR A 381 3.01 21.78 -16.74
CA THR A 381 4.21 22.60 -16.55
C THR A 381 3.80 23.83 -15.76
N GLY A 382 4.64 24.26 -14.82
CA GLY A 382 4.37 25.51 -14.12
C GLY A 382 5.63 26.16 -13.59
N TYR A 383 5.44 27.35 -13.04
CA TYR A 383 6.48 28.11 -12.36
C TYR A 383 5.96 28.56 -11.01
N TYR A 384 6.82 28.55 -9.99
CA TYR A 384 6.51 29.13 -8.68
C TYR A 384 7.64 30.02 -8.19
N ASP A 385 7.29 31.06 -7.45
CA ASP A 385 8.26 31.99 -6.87
C ASP A 385 7.73 32.69 -5.63
N LYS A 386 8.64 33.28 -4.86
CA LYS A 386 8.33 34.12 -3.70
C LYS A 386 7.88 35.50 -4.17
N ILE A 387 6.60 35.82 -3.93
CA ILE A 387 6.04 37.14 -4.21
C ILE A 387 6.31 38.07 -3.03
N TYR A 388 6.65 39.33 -3.31
CA TYR A 388 6.87 40.34 -2.28
C TYR A 388 5.58 40.54 -1.46
N GLY A 389 5.69 40.42 -0.13
CA GLY A 389 4.55 40.56 0.79
C GLY A 389 3.70 39.30 0.98
N VAL A 390 4.05 38.17 0.36
CA VAL A 390 3.37 36.87 0.56
C VAL A 390 4.30 35.93 1.32
N ASP A 391 3.82 35.29 2.39
CA ASP A 391 4.65 34.51 3.32
C ASP A 391 5.22 33.20 2.75
N ALA A 392 4.66 32.67 1.67
CA ALA A 392 5.18 31.49 0.97
C ALA A 392 5.25 31.70 -0.55
N PRO A 393 6.10 30.94 -1.26
CA PRO A 393 6.09 30.91 -2.72
C PRO A 393 4.71 30.52 -3.26
N ALA A 394 4.25 31.23 -4.30
CA ALA A 394 2.99 30.95 -4.96
C ALA A 394 3.24 30.51 -6.40
N ILE A 395 2.29 29.77 -6.97
CA ILE A 395 2.30 29.38 -8.37
C ILE A 395 2.14 30.65 -9.22
N ILE A 396 3.13 30.93 -10.05
CA ILE A 396 3.16 32.10 -10.94
C ILE A 396 2.49 31.78 -12.27
N SER A 397 2.69 30.57 -12.78
CA SER A 397 2.03 30.12 -13.99
C SER A 397 1.80 28.62 -14.08
N LEU A 398 0.80 28.25 -14.88
CA LEU A 398 0.45 26.88 -15.24
C LEU A 398 0.24 26.74 -16.74
N GLN A 399 0.65 25.62 -17.29
CA GLN A 399 0.41 25.23 -18.68
C GLN A 399 0.09 23.74 -18.73
N PHE A 400 -0.95 23.39 -19.48
CA PHE A 400 -1.45 22.01 -19.57
C PHE A 400 -1.10 21.43 -20.92
N THR A 401 -0.47 20.25 -20.92
CA THR A 401 -0.21 19.48 -22.13
C THR A 401 -1.14 18.28 -22.16
N THR A 402 -1.72 18.01 -23.32
CA THR A 402 -2.60 16.85 -23.57
C THR A 402 -2.00 15.97 -24.66
N ASN A 403 -2.64 14.84 -24.95
CA ASN A 403 -2.32 14.02 -26.11
C ASN A 403 -2.57 14.67 -27.48
N LYS A 404 -3.25 15.83 -27.53
CA LYS A 404 -3.59 16.52 -28.79
C LYS A 404 -2.98 17.91 -28.92
N LYS A 405 -2.94 18.69 -27.83
CA LYS A 405 -2.50 20.09 -27.83
C LYS A 405 -1.91 20.51 -26.49
N THR A 406 -1.25 21.66 -26.50
CA THR A 406 -0.78 22.35 -25.30
C THR A 406 -1.55 23.67 -25.15
N SER A 407 -1.96 24.00 -23.94
CA SER A 407 -2.62 25.27 -23.64
C SER A 407 -1.65 26.46 -23.75
N ILE A 408 -2.20 27.67 -23.79
CA ILE A 408 -1.40 28.86 -23.46
C ILE A 408 -0.91 28.77 -22.00
N PRO A 409 0.22 29.41 -21.64
CA PRO A 409 0.59 29.58 -20.25
C PRO A 409 -0.37 30.55 -19.56
N TYR A 410 -0.92 30.13 -18.42
CA TYR A 410 -1.77 30.93 -17.56
C TYR A 410 -0.90 31.58 -16.50
N GLY A 411 -0.48 32.82 -16.73
CA GLY A 411 0.43 33.59 -15.87
C GLY A 411 1.79 33.86 -16.54
N MET A 412 2.77 34.29 -15.75
CA MET A 412 4.12 34.58 -16.24
C MET A 412 5.07 33.41 -16.00
N GLU A 413 5.90 33.08 -17.01
CA GLU A 413 6.94 32.04 -16.90
C GLU A 413 8.16 32.60 -16.16
N SER A 414 8.02 32.84 -14.85
CA SER A 414 9.05 33.44 -14.01
C SER A 414 9.20 32.66 -12.69
N GLY A 415 10.43 32.53 -12.21
CA GLY A 415 10.78 31.77 -11.02
C GLY A 415 11.22 30.33 -11.31
N THR A 416 10.93 29.43 -10.38
CA THR A 416 11.36 28.02 -10.44
C THR A 416 10.38 27.19 -11.26
N LYS A 417 10.87 26.61 -12.37
CA LYS A 417 10.09 25.73 -13.23
C LYS A 417 9.87 24.35 -12.59
N PHE A 418 8.68 23.79 -12.74
CA PHE A 418 8.37 22.40 -12.44
C PHE A 418 7.56 21.74 -13.55
N VAL A 419 7.61 20.41 -13.61
CA VAL A 419 6.83 19.59 -14.53
C VAL A 419 6.25 18.41 -13.76
N LEU A 420 4.94 18.18 -13.92
CA LEU A 420 4.22 17.06 -13.36
C LEU A 420 3.78 16.14 -14.51
N GLU A 421 4.52 15.06 -14.72
CA GLU A 421 4.23 14.06 -15.75
C GLU A 421 4.64 12.66 -15.32
N LYS A 422 3.95 11.64 -15.86
CA LYS A 422 4.33 10.24 -15.71
C LYS A 422 4.14 9.54 -17.04
N LYS A 423 5.19 8.88 -17.52
CA LYS A 423 5.19 8.15 -18.80
C LYS A 423 4.04 7.14 -18.85
N ASP A 424 3.37 7.04 -19.99
CA ASP A 424 2.26 6.10 -20.25
C ASP A 424 1.03 6.28 -19.34
N HIS A 425 0.90 7.47 -18.71
CA HIS A 425 -0.22 7.81 -17.84
C HIS A 425 -0.91 9.11 -18.29
N LYS A 426 -2.19 9.24 -17.93
CA LYS A 426 -2.98 10.46 -18.02
C LYS A 426 -3.26 11.03 -16.63
N ILE A 427 -3.46 12.33 -16.54
CA ILE A 427 -3.87 13.00 -15.30
C ILE A 427 -5.38 12.86 -15.11
N VAL A 428 -5.77 12.46 -13.90
CA VAL A 428 -7.14 12.10 -13.51
C VAL A 428 -7.63 12.81 -12.25
N GLY A 429 -6.83 13.71 -11.69
CA GLY A 429 -7.18 14.47 -10.50
C GLY A 429 -6.10 15.48 -10.15
N PHE A 430 -6.49 16.53 -9.45
CA PHE A 430 -5.58 17.54 -8.92
C PHE A 430 -5.70 17.62 -7.40
N TYR A 431 -4.61 17.98 -6.75
CA TYR A 431 -4.56 18.25 -5.31
C TYR A 431 -3.52 19.34 -5.05
N GLY A 432 -3.57 20.00 -3.91
CA GLY A 432 -2.66 21.12 -3.67
C GLY A 432 -2.95 21.88 -2.38
N GLN A 433 -2.46 23.12 -2.33
CA GLN A 433 -2.73 24.05 -1.24
C GLN A 433 -3.07 25.42 -1.81
N ALA A 434 -4.16 26.02 -1.33
CA ALA A 434 -4.64 27.31 -1.80
C ALA A 434 -5.18 28.17 -0.65
N GLY A 435 -5.05 29.48 -0.79
CA GLY A 435 -5.61 30.49 0.11
C GLY A 435 -6.04 31.70 -0.70
N GLU A 436 -5.41 32.85 -0.47
CA GLU A 436 -5.56 33.99 -1.40
C GLU A 436 -4.88 33.73 -2.75
N PHE A 437 -3.88 32.86 -2.76
CA PHE A 437 -3.15 32.41 -3.95
C PHE A 437 -3.21 30.89 -4.07
N LEU A 438 -2.90 30.37 -5.26
CA LEU A 438 -2.55 28.98 -5.41
C LEU A 438 -1.08 28.81 -4.99
N TYR A 439 -0.82 28.15 -3.86
CA TYR A 439 0.53 27.99 -3.34
C TYR A 439 1.21 26.75 -3.89
N LYS A 440 0.46 25.66 -4.01
CA LYS A 440 0.99 24.36 -4.38
C LYS A 440 0.01 23.59 -5.26
N ILE A 441 0.51 22.84 -6.23
CA ILE A 441 -0.29 21.96 -7.07
C ILE A 441 0.43 20.63 -7.36
N GLY A 442 -0.32 19.54 -7.30
CA GLY A 442 0.07 18.19 -7.63
C GLY A 442 -1.01 17.51 -8.45
N VAL A 443 -0.68 16.34 -9.01
CA VAL A 443 -1.60 15.59 -9.88
C VAL A 443 -1.70 14.14 -9.48
N LYS A 444 -2.88 13.56 -9.74
CA LYS A 444 -3.12 12.13 -9.71
C LYS A 444 -3.14 11.58 -11.14
N VAL A 445 -2.58 10.41 -11.34
CA VAL A 445 -2.33 9.81 -12.65
C VAL A 445 -2.84 8.38 -12.74
N ALA A 446 -3.35 7.99 -13.91
CA ALA A 446 -3.80 6.63 -14.21
C ALA A 446 -3.17 6.15 -15.54
N PRO A 447 -2.90 4.85 -15.71
CA PRO A 447 -2.41 4.32 -16.98
C PRO A 447 -3.32 4.67 -18.15
N ILE A 448 -2.73 4.95 -19.32
CA ILE A 448 -3.48 5.11 -20.57
C ILE A 448 -3.85 3.71 -21.05
N ALA A 449 -5.14 3.38 -21.07
CA ALA A 449 -5.62 2.14 -21.68
C ALA A 449 -5.51 2.28 -23.21
N ASN A 450 -4.88 1.27 -23.85
CA ASN A 450 -4.76 1.18 -25.32
C ASN A 450 -6.09 0.87 -25.99
#